data_AF-A0A971A1E4-F1
#
_entry.id   AF-A0A971A1E4-F1
#
_cell.length_a   1.000
_cell.length_b   1.000
_cell.length_c   1.000
_cell.angle_alpha   90.00
_cell.angle_beta   90.00
_cell.angle_gamma   90.00
#
_symmetry.space_group_name_H-M   'P 1'
#
loop_
_entity.id
_entity.type
_entity.pdbx_description
1 polymer ?
#
loop_
_entity_poly.entity_id
_entity_poly.type
_entity_poly.pdbx_seq_one_letter_code
_entity_poly.pdbx_strand_id
1 'polypeptide(L)'
;MKRSIRSYSLFVLCCILTLLVGCFPEDSLEWSRDGSWGLLRTGAELFIVEGTSGTLTPIALDGEAGPMPDISSDGGRIAYVEMRPCSTVEEGLKLFPANVAEMIRRDARRLREKLYAGEVLPTDLPGGDGSKLGSEESYDGWVVRAMCEDPNASLVARLGQEKLDECREREIEYSRLIVADRTEPGRSTTVMTMPTTMLRPRLSPDGRMVAFLMPTPQDDDNAVLIVTTTDGKADAIEVASGVGFGYDWRPDSRAIAYVKQDGDPILGAIEERVLVAEDGAIPAEPTNPTAEKTVCTRRSAGATKQFAGTLFQPYMSIVYGPEGRVLFSSATVTIPTSDLDEPRTSLFCYDRLTGTVTDILPAALRNQASESIHYFRLSPDGRRLLAPLESNRFAICELGSKQVQYPLSVEEGFGDDDIPDFLPSWKGNDRVTCLVPETSHFLTGPDGKPHHRREIVVIDTNGQLLEVLSKDWPDAAIPGASQTTDRSRL
;
A
#
# COMPACT_ATOMS: atom_id res chain seq x y z
N MET A 1 -37.21 -17.36 30.05
CA MET A 1 -36.42 -17.49 28.80
C MET A 1 -36.18 -16.10 28.24
N LYS A 2 -34.96 -15.57 28.44
CA LYS A 2 -34.52 -14.26 27.95
C LYS A 2 -34.13 -14.42 26.47
N ARG A 3 -34.78 -13.67 25.56
CA ARG A 3 -34.28 -13.44 24.20
C ARG A 3 -33.36 -12.23 24.26
N SER A 4 -32.07 -12.42 23.98
CA SER A 4 -31.09 -11.33 23.92
C SER A 4 -31.22 -10.59 22.60
N ILE A 5 -31.63 -9.33 22.69
CA ILE A 5 -31.38 -8.31 21.67
C ILE A 5 -29.90 -7.93 21.83
N ARG A 6 -29.02 -8.48 20.99
CA ARG A 6 -27.62 -8.03 20.83
C ARG A 6 -27.17 -8.33 19.39
N SER A 7 -26.39 -7.39 18.84
CA SER A 7 -25.49 -7.52 17.67
C SER A 7 -25.91 -7.01 16.29
N TYR A 8 -27.13 -6.52 16.04
CA TYR A 8 -27.43 -5.98 14.69
C TYR A 8 -26.91 -4.56 14.45
N SER A 9 -26.83 -3.70 15.46
CA SER A 9 -26.41 -2.30 15.26
C SER A 9 -24.90 -2.06 15.23
N LEU A 10 -24.08 -3.00 15.72
CA LEU A 10 -22.62 -2.94 15.57
C LEU A 10 -22.16 -3.55 14.24
N PHE A 11 -22.96 -4.46 13.68
CA PHE A 11 -22.67 -5.13 12.40
C PHE A 11 -22.87 -4.20 11.20
N VAL A 12 -23.79 -3.24 11.29
CA VAL A 12 -24.06 -2.26 10.22
C VAL A 12 -22.97 -1.19 10.11
N LEU A 13 -22.19 -0.94 11.17
CA LEU A 13 -21.01 -0.08 11.09
C LEU A 13 -19.80 -0.78 10.43
N CYS A 14 -19.80 -2.12 10.39
CA CYS A 14 -18.68 -2.93 9.89
C CYS A 14 -18.77 -3.29 8.39
N CYS A 15 -19.85 -2.97 7.68
CA CYS A 15 -20.09 -3.50 6.33
C CYS A 15 -19.85 -2.52 5.16
N ILE A 16 -19.05 -1.45 5.34
CA ILE A 16 -18.74 -0.52 4.23
C ILE A 16 -17.30 -0.67 3.68
N LEU A 17 -16.43 -1.48 4.28
CA LEU A 17 -15.03 -1.61 3.84
C LEU A 17 -14.76 -2.81 2.92
N THR A 18 -15.64 -3.07 1.97
CA THR A 18 -15.37 -4.06 0.91
C THR A 18 -15.47 -3.38 -0.43
N LEU A 19 -14.33 -2.98 -1.00
CA LEU A 19 -14.06 -2.81 -2.44
C LEU A 19 -12.61 -2.31 -2.59
N LEU A 20 -11.67 -3.20 -2.92
CA LEU A 20 -10.25 -2.86 -3.13
C LEU A 20 -9.97 -2.07 -4.43
N VAL A 21 -11.00 -1.85 -5.28
CA VAL A 21 -10.90 -0.95 -6.43
C VAL A 21 -11.09 0.48 -5.93
N GLY A 22 -10.00 1.24 -5.87
CA GLY A 22 -10.01 2.66 -5.48
C GLY A 22 -9.47 2.97 -4.09
N CYS A 23 -8.98 2.01 -3.31
CA CYS A 23 -8.52 2.25 -1.92
C CYS A 23 -7.12 2.88 -1.78
N PHE A 24 -6.37 3.07 -2.87
CA PHE A 24 -5.04 3.67 -2.86
C PHE A 24 -4.91 4.73 -3.95
N PRO A 25 -4.13 5.80 -3.71
CA PRO A 25 -3.74 6.73 -4.76
C PRO A 25 -3.09 5.96 -5.93
N GLU A 26 -3.68 6.09 -7.11
CA GLU A 26 -3.15 5.46 -8.33
C GLU A 26 -1.79 6.07 -8.68
N ASP A 27 -1.64 7.38 -8.50
CA ASP A 27 -0.43 8.08 -8.89
C ASP A 27 0.37 8.52 -7.66
N SER A 28 1.69 8.44 -7.76
CA SER A 28 2.57 8.79 -6.64
C SER A 28 3.93 9.29 -7.11
N LEU A 29 4.51 10.20 -6.34
CA LEU A 29 5.87 10.69 -6.54
C LEU A 29 6.62 10.66 -5.21
N GLU A 30 7.53 9.71 -5.07
CA GLU A 30 8.39 9.58 -3.89
C GLU A 30 9.75 10.21 -4.17
N TRP A 31 10.31 10.90 -3.19
CA TRP A 31 11.60 11.60 -3.33
C TRP A 31 12.65 10.98 -2.41
N SER A 32 13.89 10.95 -2.91
CA SER A 32 15.09 10.85 -2.07
C SER A 32 15.11 11.96 -1.01
N ARG A 33 15.84 11.73 0.09
CA ARG A 33 15.77 12.58 1.29
C ARG A 33 16.12 14.04 1.03
N ASP A 34 17.04 14.29 0.09
CA ASP A 34 17.50 15.63 -0.30
C ASP A 34 16.65 16.25 -1.44
N GLY A 35 15.71 15.49 -2.01
CA GLY A 35 14.87 15.91 -3.13
C GLY A 35 15.63 15.98 -4.47
N SER A 36 16.80 15.36 -4.58
CA SER A 36 17.60 15.36 -5.82
C SER A 36 17.03 14.41 -6.88
N TRP A 37 16.40 13.32 -6.45
CA TRP A 37 15.82 12.29 -7.31
C TRP A 37 14.44 11.88 -6.83
N GLY A 38 13.52 11.73 -7.77
CA GLY A 38 12.16 11.24 -7.55
C GLY A 38 11.89 9.97 -8.33
N LEU A 39 10.92 9.19 -7.85
CA LEU A 39 10.35 8.03 -8.51
C LEU A 39 8.84 8.27 -8.67
N LEU A 40 8.43 8.49 -9.91
CA LEU A 40 7.05 8.75 -10.29
C LEU A 40 6.41 7.45 -10.78
N ARG A 41 5.22 7.13 -10.26
CA ARG A 41 4.29 6.18 -10.86
C ARG A 41 3.10 6.96 -11.41
N THR A 42 2.76 6.73 -12.68
CA THR A 42 1.51 7.19 -13.28
C THR A 42 0.79 6.04 -13.97
N GLY A 43 -0.38 5.65 -13.47
CA GLY A 43 -1.07 4.44 -13.91
C GLY A 43 -0.17 3.20 -13.81
N ALA A 44 0.09 2.57 -14.94
CA ALA A 44 0.93 1.37 -15.03
C ALA A 44 2.42 1.67 -15.32
N GLU A 45 2.82 2.95 -15.46
CA GLU A 45 4.17 3.35 -15.87
C GLU A 45 5.02 3.85 -14.70
N LEU A 46 6.35 3.75 -14.84
CA LEU A 46 7.34 4.23 -13.87
C LEU A 46 8.37 5.14 -14.52
N PHE A 47 8.73 6.20 -13.82
CA PHE A 47 9.71 7.17 -14.28
C PHE A 47 10.64 7.62 -13.15
N ILE A 48 11.91 7.85 -13.49
CA ILE A 48 12.84 8.59 -12.65
C ILE A 48 12.70 10.08 -12.98
N VAL A 49 12.60 10.91 -11.93
CA VAL A 49 12.55 12.36 -12.04
C VAL A 49 13.85 12.96 -11.51
N GLU A 50 14.56 13.73 -12.32
CA GLU A 50 15.69 14.54 -11.84
C GLU A 50 15.15 15.81 -11.16
N GLY A 51 15.47 15.99 -9.87
CA GLY A 51 14.83 16.99 -9.03
C GLY A 51 15.22 18.45 -9.31
N THR A 52 16.25 18.73 -10.09
CA THR A 52 16.62 20.12 -10.44
C THR A 52 16.06 20.55 -11.79
N SER A 53 16.08 19.66 -12.78
CA SER A 53 15.61 19.99 -14.13
C SER A 53 14.16 19.59 -14.39
N GLY A 54 13.60 18.70 -13.56
CA GLY A 54 12.35 18.03 -13.84
C GLY A 54 12.48 16.98 -14.95
N THR A 55 13.69 16.64 -15.42
CA THR A 55 13.86 15.66 -16.51
C THR A 55 13.26 14.31 -16.11
N LEU A 56 12.40 13.80 -16.98
CA LEU A 56 11.71 12.53 -16.80
C LEU A 56 12.40 11.43 -17.62
N THR A 57 12.75 10.32 -16.98
CA THR A 57 13.35 9.15 -17.63
C THR A 57 12.48 7.93 -17.41
N PRO A 58 11.89 7.31 -18.46
CA PRO A 58 11.05 6.13 -18.30
C PRO A 58 11.88 4.92 -17.85
N ILE A 59 11.30 4.10 -16.98
CA ILE A 59 11.80 2.78 -16.63
C ILE A 59 11.06 1.77 -17.51
N ALA A 60 11.80 1.01 -18.33
CA ALA A 60 11.21 -0.03 -19.15
C ALA A 60 10.70 -1.18 -18.26
N LEU A 61 9.42 -1.50 -18.40
CA LEU A 61 8.75 -2.61 -17.73
C LEU A 61 8.27 -3.61 -18.79
N ASP A 62 8.27 -4.89 -18.43
CA ASP A 62 7.66 -5.96 -19.23
C ASP A 62 6.21 -6.27 -18.78
N GLY A 63 5.65 -5.44 -17.89
CA GLY A 63 4.33 -5.53 -17.29
C GLY A 63 3.93 -4.19 -16.68
N GLU A 64 3.04 -4.22 -15.70
CA GLU A 64 2.49 -3.01 -15.08
C GLU A 64 3.14 -2.70 -13.74
N ALA A 65 3.40 -1.42 -13.48
CA ALA A 65 3.87 -0.95 -12.18
C ALA A 65 2.80 -1.11 -11.10
N GLY A 66 3.13 -1.85 -10.04
CA GLY A 66 2.36 -1.92 -8.81
C GLY A 66 2.39 -0.60 -8.04
N PRO A 67 1.44 -0.40 -7.10
CA PRO A 67 1.28 0.86 -6.39
C PRO A 67 2.42 1.11 -5.39
N MET A 68 2.66 2.40 -5.12
CA MET A 68 3.56 2.90 -4.08
C MET A 68 4.99 2.32 -4.16
N PRO A 69 5.72 2.59 -5.25
CA PRO A 69 7.13 2.26 -5.33
C PRO A 69 7.94 3.09 -4.32
N ASP A 70 9.20 2.74 -4.11
CA ASP A 70 10.06 3.39 -3.13
C ASP A 70 11.42 3.73 -3.71
N ILE A 71 11.98 4.85 -3.22
CA ILE A 71 13.33 5.29 -3.54
C ILE A 71 14.11 5.41 -2.22
N SER A 72 15.34 4.91 -2.21
CA SER A 72 16.17 4.96 -1.01
C SER A 72 16.44 6.40 -0.57
N SER A 73 16.71 6.59 0.72
CA SER A 73 16.97 7.92 1.29
C SER A 73 18.12 8.66 0.60
N ASP A 74 19.15 7.95 0.13
CA ASP A 74 20.28 8.49 -0.63
C ASP A 74 19.99 8.66 -2.14
N GLY A 75 18.83 8.24 -2.62
CA GLY A 75 18.43 8.28 -4.02
C GLY A 75 19.19 7.31 -4.92
N GLY A 76 19.99 6.39 -4.38
CA GLY A 76 20.80 5.45 -5.16
C GLY A 76 20.04 4.23 -5.67
N ARG A 77 18.99 3.80 -4.95
CA ARG A 77 18.24 2.58 -5.24
C ARG A 77 16.75 2.86 -5.34
N ILE A 78 16.10 2.06 -6.16
CA ILE A 78 14.63 2.04 -6.29
C ILE A 78 14.12 0.63 -6.02
N ALA A 79 12.93 0.54 -5.44
CA ALA A 79 12.20 -0.69 -5.26
C ALA A 79 10.77 -0.52 -5.78
N TYR A 80 10.31 -1.46 -6.60
CA TYR A 80 8.97 -1.41 -7.16
C TYR A 80 8.46 -2.82 -7.40
N VAL A 81 7.14 -2.94 -7.56
CA VAL A 81 6.49 -4.19 -7.93
C VAL A 81 6.10 -4.11 -9.39
N GLU A 82 6.32 -5.18 -10.13
CA GLU A 82 5.90 -5.34 -11.52
C GLU A 82 4.89 -6.49 -11.59
N MET A 83 3.70 -6.24 -12.12
CA MET A 83 2.65 -7.23 -12.35
C MET A 83 2.72 -7.72 -13.79
N ARG A 84 2.69 -9.04 -13.99
CA ARG A 84 2.82 -9.65 -15.32
C ARG A 84 1.79 -10.75 -15.54
N PRO A 85 1.18 -10.81 -16.74
CA PRO A 85 0.40 -11.96 -17.13
C PRO A 85 1.28 -13.20 -17.28
N CYS A 86 0.70 -14.36 -17.02
CA CYS A 86 1.34 -15.65 -17.24
C CYS A 86 0.43 -16.58 -18.04
N SER A 87 1.02 -17.21 -19.04
CA SER A 87 0.25 -18.01 -20.00
C SER A 87 -0.08 -19.40 -19.49
N THR A 88 0.73 -19.99 -18.59
CA THR A 88 0.56 -21.38 -18.11
C THR A 88 0.87 -21.51 -16.63
N VAL A 89 0.21 -22.45 -15.94
CA VAL A 89 0.48 -22.68 -14.51
C VAL A 89 1.87 -23.28 -14.33
N GLU A 90 2.28 -24.19 -15.22
CA GLU A 90 3.61 -24.81 -15.15
C GLU A 90 4.75 -23.79 -15.17
N GLU A 91 4.67 -22.76 -16.02
CA GLU A 91 5.67 -21.70 -16.09
C GLU A 91 5.71 -20.89 -14.78
N GLY A 92 4.56 -20.42 -14.30
CA GLY A 92 4.52 -19.64 -13.06
C GLY A 92 4.98 -20.41 -11.82
N LEU A 93 4.60 -21.69 -11.70
CA LEU A 93 5.05 -22.53 -10.59
C LEU A 93 6.58 -22.76 -10.56
N LYS A 94 7.28 -22.55 -11.68
CA LYS A 94 8.76 -22.57 -11.74
C LYS A 94 9.40 -21.26 -11.28
N LEU A 95 8.65 -20.16 -11.32
CA LEU A 95 9.11 -18.83 -10.90
C LEU A 95 8.95 -18.60 -9.38
N PHE A 96 7.96 -19.24 -8.76
CA PHE A 96 7.66 -19.05 -7.35
C PHE A 96 8.62 -19.81 -6.42
N PRO A 97 8.76 -19.36 -5.16
CA PRO A 97 9.34 -20.18 -4.11
C PRO A 97 8.67 -21.56 -4.05
N ALA A 98 9.45 -22.61 -3.83
CA ALA A 98 8.98 -24.00 -3.91
C ALA A 98 7.76 -24.26 -2.99
N ASN A 99 7.77 -23.71 -1.79
CA ASN A 99 6.68 -23.85 -0.83
C ASN A 99 5.39 -23.15 -1.29
N VAL A 100 5.49 -22.04 -2.02
CA VAL A 100 4.33 -21.33 -2.60
C VAL A 100 3.76 -22.14 -3.75
N ALA A 101 4.60 -22.71 -4.62
CA ALA A 101 4.16 -23.59 -5.69
C ALA A 101 3.48 -24.87 -5.14
N GLU A 102 3.98 -25.42 -4.04
CA GLU A 102 3.32 -26.54 -3.34
C GLU A 102 1.98 -26.13 -2.72
N MET A 103 1.89 -24.91 -2.19
CA MET A 103 0.67 -24.35 -1.62
C MET A 103 -0.45 -24.28 -2.67
N ILE A 104 -0.17 -23.73 -3.85
CA ILE A 104 -1.13 -23.67 -4.97
C ILE A 104 -1.61 -25.08 -5.33
N ARG A 105 -0.67 -26.05 -5.50
CA ARG A 105 -1.04 -27.43 -5.84
C ARG A 105 -1.89 -28.09 -4.74
N ARG A 106 -1.58 -27.82 -3.47
CA ARG A 106 -2.36 -28.33 -2.32
C ARG A 106 -3.77 -27.75 -2.34
N ASP A 107 -3.90 -26.45 -2.52
CA ASP A 107 -5.18 -25.76 -2.47
C ASP A 107 -6.05 -26.10 -3.69
N ALA A 108 -5.45 -26.31 -4.86
CA ALA A 108 -6.13 -26.83 -6.05
C ALA A 108 -6.71 -28.24 -5.82
N ARG A 109 -5.98 -29.12 -5.11
CA ARG A 109 -6.50 -30.44 -4.71
C ARG A 109 -7.67 -30.30 -3.74
N ARG A 110 -7.55 -29.44 -2.72
CA ARG A 110 -8.61 -29.18 -1.74
C ARG A 110 -9.87 -28.61 -2.39
N LEU A 111 -9.72 -27.66 -3.31
CA LEU A 111 -10.84 -27.07 -4.04
C LEU A 111 -11.60 -28.13 -4.85
N ARG A 112 -10.86 -29.02 -5.53
CA ARG A 112 -11.44 -30.16 -6.25
C ARG A 112 -12.19 -31.12 -5.34
N GLU A 113 -11.64 -31.44 -4.17
CA GLU A 113 -12.33 -32.28 -3.18
C GLU A 113 -13.64 -31.63 -2.69
N LYS A 114 -13.63 -30.32 -2.41
CA LYS A 114 -14.83 -29.56 -2.03
C LYS A 114 -15.89 -29.55 -3.15
N LEU A 115 -15.48 -29.43 -4.42
CA LEU A 115 -16.39 -29.52 -5.57
C LEU A 115 -17.06 -30.89 -5.67
N TYR A 116 -16.31 -31.97 -5.42
CA TYR A 116 -16.86 -33.33 -5.42
C TYR A 116 -17.79 -33.58 -4.23
N ALA A 117 -17.48 -33.03 -3.07
CA ALA A 117 -18.34 -33.07 -1.89
C ALA A 117 -19.61 -32.21 -2.04
N GLY A 118 -19.64 -31.31 -3.02
CA GLY A 118 -20.72 -30.35 -3.22
C GLY A 118 -20.74 -29.20 -2.22
N GLU A 119 -19.63 -28.98 -1.51
CA GLU A 119 -19.41 -27.85 -0.62
C GLU A 119 -19.17 -26.55 -1.38
N VAL A 120 -18.65 -26.66 -2.61
CA VAL A 120 -18.49 -25.57 -3.58
C VAL A 120 -19.27 -25.94 -4.83
N LEU A 121 -20.04 -24.99 -5.37
CA LEU A 121 -20.74 -25.16 -6.65
C LEU A 121 -19.86 -24.64 -7.80
N PRO A 122 -20.01 -25.16 -9.02
CA PRO A 122 -19.30 -24.63 -10.19
C PRO A 122 -19.54 -23.12 -10.43
N THR A 123 -20.70 -22.60 -10.03
CA THR A 123 -21.06 -21.18 -10.07
C THR A 123 -20.34 -20.33 -9.03
N ASP A 124 -19.81 -20.95 -7.97
CA ASP A 124 -19.06 -20.26 -6.93
C ASP A 124 -17.58 -20.13 -7.31
N LEU A 125 -17.13 -20.84 -8.34
CA LEU A 125 -15.79 -20.65 -8.89
C LEU A 125 -15.71 -19.28 -9.56
N PRO A 126 -14.65 -18.51 -9.29
CA PRO A 126 -14.51 -17.16 -9.83
C PRO A 126 -14.59 -17.17 -11.36
N GLY A 127 -15.59 -16.47 -11.90
CA GLY A 127 -15.87 -16.37 -13.33
C GLY A 127 -17.17 -15.62 -13.61
N GLY A 128 -17.05 -14.37 -14.07
CA GLY A 128 -18.16 -13.49 -14.43
C GLY A 128 -18.73 -12.67 -13.26
N ASP A 129 -19.37 -11.53 -13.59
CA ASP A 129 -19.76 -10.33 -12.81
C ASP A 129 -20.46 -10.46 -11.44
N GLY A 130 -20.53 -11.66 -10.86
CA GLY A 130 -21.21 -11.95 -9.60
C GLY A 130 -20.41 -12.82 -8.62
N SER A 131 -19.08 -12.91 -8.75
CA SER A 131 -18.26 -13.66 -7.79
C SER A 131 -18.38 -13.08 -6.37
N LYS A 132 -18.83 -13.91 -5.42
CA LYS A 132 -19.00 -13.55 -4.01
C LYS A 132 -17.73 -13.72 -3.16
N LEU A 133 -16.61 -14.14 -3.75
CA LEU A 133 -15.31 -14.01 -3.10
C LEU A 133 -14.75 -12.65 -3.51
N GLY A 134 -14.66 -11.75 -2.53
CA GLY A 134 -14.04 -10.44 -2.71
C GLY A 134 -12.55 -10.59 -2.99
N SER A 135 -11.99 -9.66 -3.76
CA SER A 135 -10.55 -9.30 -3.80
C SER A 135 -9.45 -10.35 -4.04
N GLU A 136 -9.77 -11.62 -4.28
CA GLU A 136 -8.81 -12.71 -4.50
C GLU A 136 -8.36 -12.89 -5.96
N GLU A 137 -8.34 -11.85 -6.80
CA GLU A 137 -8.29 -12.03 -8.27
C GLU A 137 -7.06 -12.79 -8.80
N SER A 138 -5.89 -12.69 -8.14
CA SER A 138 -4.66 -13.34 -8.61
C SER A 138 -4.44 -14.75 -8.05
N TYR A 139 -4.39 -14.97 -6.73
CA TYR A 139 -4.11 -16.31 -6.14
C TYR A 139 -5.17 -17.36 -6.48
N ASP A 140 -6.44 -17.00 -6.37
CA ASP A 140 -7.53 -17.93 -6.64
C ASP A 140 -7.59 -18.30 -8.12
N GLY A 141 -7.23 -17.36 -8.99
CA GLY A 141 -6.95 -17.63 -10.41
C GLY A 141 -5.93 -18.76 -10.58
N TRP A 142 -4.80 -18.71 -9.86
CA TRP A 142 -3.80 -19.78 -9.89
C TRP A 142 -4.37 -21.11 -9.38
N VAL A 143 -5.11 -21.11 -8.27
CA VAL A 143 -5.68 -22.34 -7.67
C VAL A 143 -6.69 -22.99 -8.61
N VAL A 144 -7.61 -22.20 -9.16
CA VAL A 144 -8.63 -22.66 -10.11
C VAL A 144 -7.98 -23.18 -11.39
N ARG A 145 -7.01 -22.46 -11.96
CA ARG A 145 -6.36 -22.88 -13.19
C ARG A 145 -5.52 -24.14 -12.99
N ALA A 146 -4.78 -24.22 -11.88
CA ALA A 146 -4.02 -25.41 -11.50
C ALA A 146 -4.90 -26.65 -11.28
N MET A 147 -6.11 -26.47 -10.73
CA MET A 147 -7.09 -27.55 -10.58
C MET A 147 -7.55 -28.09 -11.94
N CYS A 148 -7.66 -27.22 -12.94
CA CYS A 148 -8.22 -27.51 -14.25
C CYS A 148 -7.17 -27.94 -15.30
N GLU A 149 -5.86 -27.86 -15.05
CA GLU A 149 -4.84 -28.27 -16.04
C GLU A 149 -4.96 -29.75 -16.44
N ASP A 150 -5.14 -30.65 -15.47
CA ASP A 150 -5.26 -32.11 -15.68
C ASP A 150 -6.62 -32.66 -15.20
N PRO A 151 -7.70 -32.51 -16.00
CA PRO A 151 -9.04 -32.86 -15.60
C PRO A 151 -9.27 -34.37 -15.75
N ASN A 152 -9.86 -34.97 -14.72
CA ASN A 152 -10.40 -36.32 -14.79
C ASN A 152 -11.89 -36.29 -15.18
N ALA A 153 -12.46 -37.46 -15.52
CA ALA A 153 -13.86 -37.58 -15.91
C ALA A 153 -14.84 -37.03 -14.86
N SER A 154 -14.52 -37.16 -13.57
CA SER A 154 -15.35 -36.65 -12.47
C SER A 154 -15.37 -35.13 -12.41
N LEU A 155 -14.25 -34.47 -12.70
CA LEU A 155 -14.17 -33.01 -12.75
C LEU A 155 -14.98 -32.48 -13.94
N VAL A 156 -14.82 -33.09 -15.12
CA VAL A 156 -15.60 -32.73 -16.32
C VAL A 156 -17.10 -32.91 -16.07
N ALA A 157 -17.51 -34.02 -15.44
CA ALA A 157 -18.92 -34.27 -15.11
C ALA A 157 -19.48 -33.26 -14.10
N ARG A 158 -18.65 -32.71 -13.21
CA ARG A 158 -19.07 -31.77 -12.17
C ARG A 158 -19.14 -30.33 -12.67
N LEU A 159 -18.16 -29.89 -13.46
CA LEU A 159 -18.08 -28.52 -13.98
C LEU A 159 -18.85 -28.33 -15.30
N GLY A 160 -18.90 -29.37 -16.12
CA GLY A 160 -19.23 -29.23 -17.54
C GLY A 160 -18.01 -28.76 -18.36
N GLN A 161 -18.02 -29.06 -19.66
CA GLN A 161 -16.91 -28.73 -20.55
C GLN A 161 -16.72 -27.22 -20.69
N GLU A 162 -17.81 -26.47 -20.82
CA GLU A 162 -17.79 -25.00 -20.98
C GLU A 162 -17.09 -24.30 -19.80
N LYS A 163 -17.50 -24.58 -18.56
CA LYS A 163 -16.88 -23.97 -17.37
C LYS A 163 -15.42 -24.43 -17.19
N LEU A 164 -15.10 -25.66 -17.56
CA LEU A 164 -13.72 -26.15 -17.52
C LEU A 164 -12.82 -25.37 -18.48
N ASP A 165 -13.30 -25.09 -19.69
CA ASP A 165 -12.56 -24.31 -20.69
C ASP A 165 -12.43 -22.84 -20.22
N GLU A 166 -13.50 -22.25 -19.67
CA GLU A 166 -13.45 -20.91 -19.04
C GLU A 166 -12.36 -20.84 -17.94
N CYS A 167 -12.32 -21.82 -17.03
CA CYS A 167 -11.30 -21.86 -15.97
C CYS A 167 -9.87 -22.04 -16.50
N ARG A 168 -9.69 -22.67 -17.67
CA ARG A 168 -8.37 -22.89 -18.30
C ARG A 168 -7.88 -21.70 -19.10
N GLU A 169 -8.81 -20.96 -19.69
CA GLU A 169 -8.54 -19.75 -20.48
C GLU A 169 -8.40 -18.52 -19.59
N ARG A 170 -8.85 -18.58 -18.33
CA ARG A 170 -8.69 -17.51 -17.35
C ARG A 170 -7.24 -17.00 -17.29
N GLU A 171 -7.08 -15.70 -17.43
CA GLU A 171 -5.79 -15.04 -17.24
C GLU A 171 -5.32 -15.20 -15.79
N ILE A 172 -4.05 -15.52 -15.63
CA ILE A 172 -3.39 -15.59 -14.33
C ILE A 172 -2.21 -14.64 -14.39
N GLU A 173 -1.94 -13.98 -13.27
CA GLU A 173 -0.90 -12.96 -13.18
C GLU A 173 -0.01 -13.22 -11.97
N TYR A 174 1.22 -12.78 -12.04
CA TYR A 174 2.12 -12.81 -10.90
C TYR A 174 2.79 -11.44 -10.73
N SER A 175 3.26 -11.18 -9.52
CA SER A 175 4.02 -9.98 -9.22
C SER A 175 5.50 -10.30 -8.97
N ARG A 176 6.37 -9.40 -9.40
CA ARG A 176 7.81 -9.41 -9.12
C ARG A 176 8.16 -8.20 -8.28
N LEU A 177 8.82 -8.43 -7.15
CA LEU A 177 9.44 -7.38 -6.37
C LEU A 177 10.84 -7.15 -6.94
N ILE A 178 11.08 -5.94 -7.41
CA ILE A 178 12.31 -5.57 -8.11
C ILE A 178 13.04 -4.52 -7.28
N VAL A 179 14.36 -4.68 -7.16
CA VAL A 179 15.27 -3.65 -6.66
C VAL A 179 16.31 -3.35 -7.73
N ALA A 180 16.53 -2.07 -8.02
CA ALA A 180 17.47 -1.64 -9.04
C ALA A 180 18.33 -0.45 -8.59
N ASP A 181 19.52 -0.32 -9.19
CA ASP A 181 20.29 0.91 -9.13
C ASP A 181 19.57 1.96 -9.98
N ARG A 182 19.32 3.15 -9.42
CA ARG A 182 18.60 4.21 -10.14
C ARG A 182 19.32 4.62 -11.44
N THR A 183 20.65 4.53 -11.50
CA THR A 183 21.43 4.93 -12.68
C THR A 183 21.41 3.89 -13.80
N GLU A 184 21.12 2.63 -13.46
CA GLU A 184 21.01 1.52 -14.41
C GLU A 184 19.75 0.69 -14.10
N PRO A 185 18.52 1.26 -14.24
CA PRO A 185 17.29 0.58 -13.82
C PRO A 185 17.04 -0.71 -14.60
N GLY A 186 17.57 -0.83 -15.83
CA GLY A 186 17.54 -2.07 -16.62
C GLY A 186 18.43 -3.20 -16.09
N ARG A 187 19.36 -2.91 -15.16
CA ARG A 187 20.19 -3.90 -14.46
C ARG A 187 19.59 -4.18 -13.08
N SER A 188 18.36 -4.67 -13.07
CA SER A 188 17.58 -4.89 -11.86
C SER A 188 17.77 -6.30 -11.28
N THR A 189 17.40 -6.46 -10.02
CA THR A 189 17.34 -7.74 -9.32
C THR A 189 15.89 -8.05 -8.97
N THR A 190 15.36 -9.15 -9.51
CA THR A 190 14.11 -9.73 -9.01
C THR A 190 14.38 -10.36 -7.66
N VAL A 191 13.90 -9.72 -6.61
CA VAL A 191 14.09 -10.14 -5.22
C VAL A 191 13.11 -11.23 -4.83
N MET A 192 11.89 -11.17 -5.37
CA MET A 192 10.84 -12.15 -5.10
C MET A 192 9.83 -12.20 -6.25
N THR A 193 9.26 -13.38 -6.50
CA THR A 193 8.13 -13.56 -7.43
C THR A 193 6.98 -14.26 -6.69
N MET A 194 5.77 -13.71 -6.75
CA MET A 194 4.60 -14.23 -6.04
C MET A 194 3.36 -14.31 -6.94
N PRO A 195 2.47 -15.30 -6.72
CA PRO A 195 1.19 -15.40 -7.43
C PRO A 195 0.17 -14.33 -7.01
N THR A 196 0.48 -13.52 -6.00
CA THR A 196 -0.33 -12.42 -5.48
C THR A 196 0.38 -11.10 -5.66
N THR A 197 -0.37 -10.00 -5.69
CA THR A 197 0.21 -8.65 -5.67
C THR A 197 0.95 -8.39 -4.36
N MET A 198 2.20 -7.94 -4.47
CA MET A 198 2.95 -7.37 -3.36
C MET A 198 2.70 -5.87 -3.31
N LEU A 199 2.57 -5.32 -2.11
CA LEU A 199 2.16 -3.93 -1.90
C LEU A 199 3.21 -3.15 -1.11
N ARG A 200 3.33 -1.86 -1.44
CA ARG A 200 4.12 -0.86 -0.71
C ARG A 200 5.51 -1.38 -0.37
N PRO A 201 6.37 -1.73 -1.35
CA PRO A 201 7.76 -2.07 -1.05
C PRO A 201 8.46 -0.90 -0.36
N ARG A 202 9.30 -1.15 0.65
CA ARG A 202 10.09 -0.12 1.36
C ARG A 202 11.49 -0.61 1.63
N LEU A 203 12.48 0.09 1.09
CA LEU A 203 13.89 -0.16 1.34
C LEU A 203 14.23 0.22 2.79
N SER A 204 15.08 -0.59 3.43
CA SER A 204 15.70 -0.19 4.69
C SER A 204 16.59 1.05 4.46
N PRO A 205 16.80 1.92 5.46
CA PRO A 205 17.64 3.10 5.31
C PRO A 205 19.08 2.81 4.83
N ASP A 206 19.63 1.63 5.15
CA ASP A 206 20.93 1.16 4.68
C ASP A 206 20.88 0.47 3.29
N GLY A 207 19.68 0.34 2.72
CA GLY A 207 19.41 -0.23 1.41
C GLY A 207 19.63 -1.75 1.30
N ARG A 208 19.87 -2.47 2.40
CA ARG A 208 20.22 -3.91 2.36
C ARG A 208 19.01 -4.84 2.41
N MET A 209 17.90 -4.35 2.94
CA MET A 209 16.65 -5.10 3.04
C MET A 209 15.52 -4.36 2.34
N VAL A 210 14.51 -5.11 1.95
CA VAL A 210 13.24 -4.58 1.47
C VAL A 210 12.12 -5.25 2.25
N ALA A 211 11.23 -4.42 2.80
CA ALA A 211 9.99 -4.83 3.40
C ALA A 211 8.85 -4.65 2.39
N PHE A 212 7.82 -5.47 2.47
CA PHE A 212 6.62 -5.33 1.65
C PHE A 212 5.44 -6.02 2.35
N LEU A 213 4.24 -5.66 1.91
CA LEU A 213 3.00 -6.28 2.36
C LEU A 213 2.53 -7.29 1.32
N MET A 214 1.94 -8.36 1.80
CA MET A 214 1.25 -9.32 0.97
C MET A 214 -0.15 -9.54 1.55
N PRO A 215 -1.22 -9.39 0.75
CA PRO A 215 -2.57 -9.77 1.18
C PRO A 215 -2.59 -11.23 1.60
N THR A 216 -3.34 -11.56 2.65
CA THR A 216 -3.53 -12.96 3.00
C THR A 216 -4.63 -13.56 2.13
N PRO A 217 -4.47 -14.78 1.56
CA PRO A 217 -5.51 -15.40 0.73
C PRO A 217 -6.80 -15.81 1.46
N GLN A 218 -7.01 -15.40 2.72
CA GLN A 218 -8.10 -15.88 3.58
C GLN A 218 -8.67 -14.81 4.51
N ASP A 219 -8.12 -13.59 4.47
CA ASP A 219 -8.51 -12.45 5.28
C ASP A 219 -8.13 -11.18 4.49
N ASP A 220 -9.14 -10.61 3.84
CA ASP A 220 -9.02 -9.45 2.95
C ASP A 220 -8.62 -8.17 3.70
N ASP A 221 -8.90 -8.11 5.00
CA ASP A 221 -8.71 -6.89 5.81
C ASP A 221 -7.27 -6.74 6.33
N ASN A 222 -6.46 -7.78 6.18
CA ASN A 222 -5.15 -7.88 6.81
C ASN A 222 -4.05 -8.36 5.86
N ALA A 223 -2.88 -7.76 5.98
CA ALA A 223 -1.68 -8.17 5.28
C ALA A 223 -0.72 -8.98 6.17
N VAL A 224 0.18 -9.69 5.52
CA VAL A 224 1.42 -10.20 6.11
C VAL A 224 2.53 -9.21 5.77
N LEU A 225 3.28 -8.79 6.79
CA LEU A 225 4.49 -8.02 6.62
C LEU A 225 5.67 -8.96 6.45
N ILE A 226 6.37 -8.83 5.32
CA ILE A 226 7.49 -9.70 4.93
C ILE A 226 8.72 -8.83 4.69
N VAL A 227 9.90 -9.38 5.05
CA VAL A 227 11.20 -8.77 4.78
C VAL A 227 12.12 -9.76 4.08
N THR A 228 12.90 -9.26 3.14
CA THR A 228 13.94 -10.04 2.45
C THR A 228 15.14 -9.15 2.11
N THR A 229 16.26 -9.74 1.69
CA THR A 229 17.45 -9.00 1.26
C THR A 229 17.28 -8.45 -0.15
N THR A 230 17.83 -7.26 -0.42
CA THR A 230 17.72 -6.63 -1.75
C THR A 230 18.43 -7.38 -2.87
N ASP A 231 19.29 -8.36 -2.53
CA ASP A 231 19.96 -9.21 -3.51
C ASP A 231 19.17 -10.49 -3.85
N GLY A 232 18.02 -10.72 -3.20
CA GLY A 232 17.16 -11.89 -3.42
C GLY A 232 17.78 -13.23 -3.00
N LYS A 233 18.91 -13.22 -2.27
CA LYS A 233 19.63 -14.46 -1.93
C LYS A 233 19.22 -15.07 -0.59
N ALA A 234 18.66 -14.28 0.31
CA ALA A 234 18.20 -14.77 1.60
C ALA A 234 16.73 -15.20 1.52
N ASP A 235 16.36 -16.16 2.38
CA ASP A 235 14.96 -16.50 2.58
C ASP A 235 14.17 -15.29 3.08
N ALA A 236 12.94 -15.17 2.58
CA ALA A 236 12.00 -14.18 3.09
C ALA A 236 11.54 -14.54 4.50
N ILE A 237 11.39 -13.51 5.32
CA ILE A 237 11.06 -13.61 6.73
C ILE A 237 9.72 -12.95 6.95
N GLU A 238 8.76 -13.71 7.46
CA GLU A 238 7.52 -13.15 7.98
C GLU A 238 7.82 -12.37 9.27
N VAL A 239 7.48 -11.10 9.29
CA VAL A 239 7.65 -10.22 10.46
C VAL A 239 6.43 -10.34 11.38
N ALA A 240 5.24 -10.24 10.79
CA ALA A 240 3.96 -10.36 11.46
C ALA A 240 2.84 -10.64 10.45
N SER A 241 1.78 -11.28 10.92
CA SER A 241 0.49 -11.43 10.23
C SER A 241 -0.58 -10.57 10.91
N GLY A 242 -1.68 -10.25 10.22
CA GLY A 242 -2.72 -9.39 10.79
C GLY A 242 -2.27 -7.92 10.84
N VAL A 243 -1.49 -7.50 9.83
CA VAL A 243 -0.84 -6.19 9.79
C VAL A 243 -1.67 -5.26 8.92
N GLY A 244 -1.87 -4.03 9.38
CA GLY A 244 -2.39 -2.96 8.55
C GLY A 244 -1.38 -2.49 7.50
N PHE A 245 -1.77 -1.50 6.71
CA PHE A 245 -0.98 -0.96 5.62
C PHE A 245 0.26 -0.16 6.11
N GLY A 246 0.12 0.47 7.27
CA GLY A 246 1.15 1.26 7.92
C GLY A 246 2.24 0.41 8.54
N TYR A 247 3.43 0.54 7.98
CA TYR A 247 4.69 0.13 8.59
C TYR A 247 5.82 1.09 8.18
N ASP A 248 6.89 1.16 8.99
CA ASP A 248 8.07 1.97 8.69
C ASP A 248 9.35 1.41 9.30
N TRP A 249 10.47 1.63 8.62
CA TRP A 249 11.78 1.20 9.09
C TRP A 249 12.30 2.12 10.19
N ARG A 250 12.85 1.53 11.23
CA ARG A 250 13.62 2.29 12.22
C ARG A 250 14.86 2.87 11.51
N PRO A 251 15.27 4.13 11.78
CA PRO A 251 16.36 4.79 11.06
C PRO A 251 17.70 4.05 11.05
N ASP A 252 17.94 3.15 12.01
CA ASP A 252 19.14 2.32 12.09
C ASP A 252 19.08 1.04 11.22
N SER A 253 17.98 0.82 10.48
CA SER A 253 17.75 -0.37 9.63
C SER A 253 17.62 -1.70 10.38
N ARG A 254 17.44 -1.68 11.70
CA ARG A 254 17.47 -2.91 12.52
C ARG A 254 16.11 -3.38 13.01
N ALA A 255 15.07 -2.58 12.82
CA ALA A 255 13.71 -2.90 13.26
C ALA A 255 12.67 -2.26 12.34
N ILE A 256 11.45 -2.79 12.38
CA ILE A 256 10.28 -2.23 11.70
C ILE A 256 9.19 -2.00 12.73
N ALA A 257 8.55 -0.83 12.69
CA ALA A 257 7.31 -0.59 13.40
C ALA A 257 6.11 -0.77 12.45
N TYR A 258 5.01 -1.31 12.95
CA TYR A 258 3.83 -1.65 12.16
C TYR A 258 2.56 -1.62 13.00
N VAL A 259 1.43 -1.50 12.33
CA VAL A 259 0.09 -1.59 12.92
C VAL A 259 -0.38 -3.04 12.88
N LYS A 260 -0.82 -3.59 14.01
CA LYS A 260 -1.27 -4.99 14.09
C LYS A 260 -2.65 -5.09 14.72
N GLN A 261 -3.51 -5.94 14.18
CA GLN A 261 -4.80 -6.27 14.75
C GLN A 261 -4.65 -7.26 15.93
N ASP A 262 -5.41 -7.04 17.01
CA ASP A 262 -5.34 -7.83 18.25
C ASP A 262 -6.52 -8.78 18.42
N GLY A 263 -6.76 -9.66 17.43
CA GLY A 263 -7.77 -10.73 17.46
C GLY A 263 -9.25 -10.28 17.50
N ASP A 264 -9.51 -9.05 17.95
CA ASP A 264 -10.76 -8.32 17.85
C ASP A 264 -10.70 -7.40 16.62
N PRO A 265 -11.76 -7.34 15.80
CA PRO A 265 -11.75 -6.60 14.54
C PRO A 265 -11.44 -5.11 14.70
N ILE A 266 -11.77 -4.52 15.85
CA ILE A 266 -11.64 -3.07 16.09
C ILE A 266 -10.47 -2.70 17.00
N LEU A 267 -9.79 -3.68 17.61
CA LEU A 267 -8.64 -3.41 18.48
C LEU A 267 -7.34 -3.76 17.78
N GLY A 268 -6.35 -2.90 17.98
CA GLY A 268 -5.01 -3.13 17.47
C GLY A 268 -3.94 -2.54 18.35
N ALA A 269 -2.71 -2.67 17.88
CA ALA A 269 -1.53 -2.18 18.54
C ALA A 269 -0.53 -1.62 17.53
N ILE A 270 0.19 -0.61 17.96
CA ILE A 270 1.45 -0.22 17.32
C ILE A 270 2.55 -1.07 17.93
N GLU A 271 3.18 -1.92 17.12
CA GLU A 271 4.28 -2.78 17.52
C GLU A 271 5.57 -2.44 16.78
N GLU A 272 6.71 -2.78 17.36
CA GLU A 272 8.01 -2.85 16.71
C GLU A 272 8.56 -4.27 16.82
N ARG A 273 9.11 -4.79 15.71
CA ARG A 273 9.89 -6.03 15.68
C ARG A 273 11.34 -5.72 15.34
N VAL A 274 12.26 -6.19 16.19
CA VAL A 274 13.70 -6.18 15.88
C VAL A 274 14.01 -7.25 14.84
N LEU A 275 14.59 -6.87 13.71
CA LEU A 275 14.96 -7.79 12.63
C LEU A 275 16.45 -8.12 12.63
N VAL A 276 17.28 -7.21 13.13
CA VAL A 276 18.73 -7.38 13.21
C VAL A 276 19.20 -7.13 14.65
N ALA A 277 19.66 -8.19 15.31
CA ALA A 277 20.21 -8.17 16.66
C ALA A 277 21.51 -7.34 16.74
N GLU A 278 22.00 -7.08 17.96
CA GLU A 278 23.17 -6.19 18.17
C GLU A 278 24.47 -6.76 17.60
N ASP A 279 24.57 -8.07 17.53
CA ASP A 279 25.67 -8.80 16.90
C ASP A 279 25.52 -8.92 15.37
N GLY A 280 24.45 -8.35 14.79
CA GLY A 280 24.13 -8.45 13.37
C GLY A 280 23.38 -9.71 12.96
N ALA A 281 23.04 -10.60 13.89
CA ALA A 281 22.25 -11.78 13.59
C ALA A 281 20.82 -11.40 13.21
N ILE A 282 20.21 -12.17 12.29
CA ILE A 282 18.80 -12.06 11.94
C ILE A 282 18.06 -13.19 12.66
N PRO A 283 17.44 -12.92 13.84
CA PRO A 283 16.73 -13.94 14.60
C PRO A 283 15.49 -14.37 13.83
N ALA A 284 15.48 -15.60 13.33
CA ALA A 284 14.33 -16.18 12.64
C ALA A 284 14.25 -17.69 12.84
N GLU A 285 13.04 -18.17 13.06
CA GLU A 285 12.68 -19.58 13.28
C GLU A 285 12.02 -20.17 12.03
N PRO A 286 12.15 -21.50 11.79
CA PRO A 286 11.49 -22.14 10.66
C PRO A 286 9.96 -22.15 10.87
N THR A 287 9.23 -21.93 9.80
CA THR A 287 7.77 -22.08 9.76
C THR A 287 7.42 -23.34 8.97
N ASN A 288 6.16 -23.78 9.09
CA ASN A 288 5.62 -24.78 8.18
C ASN A 288 4.50 -24.18 7.29
N PRO A 289 4.83 -23.65 6.08
CA PRO A 289 3.85 -23.09 5.14
C PRO A 289 2.68 -24.02 4.80
N THR A 290 2.87 -25.34 4.92
CA THR A 290 1.82 -26.31 4.60
C THR A 290 0.78 -26.46 5.72
N ALA A 291 1.15 -26.13 6.96
CA ALA A 291 0.31 -26.22 8.16
C ALA A 291 -0.11 -24.85 8.69
N GLU A 292 0.70 -23.82 8.48
CA GLU A 292 0.49 -22.44 8.89
C GLU A 292 -0.02 -21.59 7.72
N LYS A 293 -0.72 -20.51 8.02
CA LYS A 293 -1.19 -19.53 7.02
C LYS A 293 -0.07 -18.57 6.61
N THR A 294 1.06 -19.11 6.13
CA THR A 294 2.24 -18.32 5.73
C THR A 294 2.84 -18.80 4.42
N VAL A 295 3.38 -17.84 3.65
CA VAL A 295 4.17 -18.10 2.44
C VAL A 295 5.67 -18.08 2.70
N CYS A 296 6.11 -17.68 3.89
CA CYS A 296 7.51 -17.63 4.25
C CYS A 296 7.92 -18.95 4.89
N THR A 297 9.13 -19.43 4.63
CA THR A 297 9.74 -20.60 5.30
C THR A 297 10.38 -20.25 6.64
N ARG A 298 10.42 -18.94 6.97
CA ARG A 298 10.96 -18.41 8.21
C ARG A 298 10.06 -17.30 8.76
N ARG A 299 9.98 -17.20 10.09
CA ARG A 299 9.34 -16.09 10.82
C ARG A 299 10.37 -15.42 11.71
N SER A 300 10.25 -14.10 11.89
CA SER A 300 11.09 -13.34 12.81
C SER A 300 10.90 -13.82 14.25
N ALA A 301 12.01 -14.20 14.89
CA ALA A 301 12.09 -14.50 16.31
C ALA A 301 12.66 -13.32 17.12
N GLY A 302 12.73 -12.13 16.49
CA GLY A 302 13.24 -10.95 17.15
C GLY A 302 12.32 -10.41 18.22
N ALA A 303 12.89 -9.64 19.15
CA ALA A 303 12.13 -9.04 20.24
C ALA A 303 11.03 -8.12 19.71
N THR A 304 9.85 -8.19 20.32
CA THR A 304 8.71 -7.30 20.04
C THR A 304 8.53 -6.30 21.17
N LYS A 305 8.23 -5.06 20.81
CA LYS A 305 7.78 -4.05 21.75
C LYS A 305 6.48 -3.43 21.26
N GLN A 306 5.47 -3.37 22.12
CA GLN A 306 4.26 -2.60 21.87
C GLN A 306 4.44 -1.16 22.35
N PHE A 307 4.04 -0.19 21.53
CA PHE A 307 4.08 1.25 21.84
C PHE A 307 2.74 1.79 22.30
N ALA A 308 1.66 1.40 21.62
CA ALA A 308 0.32 1.90 21.88
C ALA A 308 -0.73 0.83 21.56
N GLY A 309 -1.86 0.87 22.26
CA GLY A 309 -3.10 0.24 21.80
C GLY A 309 -3.90 1.24 20.96
N THR A 310 -4.58 0.76 19.93
CA THR A 310 -5.28 1.59 18.94
C THR A 310 -6.66 1.04 18.62
N LEU A 311 -7.51 1.89 18.07
CA LEU A 311 -8.67 1.42 17.30
C LEU A 311 -8.14 1.05 15.91
N PHE A 312 -8.16 -0.25 15.61
CA PHE A 312 -7.57 -0.78 14.38
C PHE A 312 -8.39 -0.37 13.16
N GLN A 313 -7.70 0.15 12.15
CA GLN A 313 -8.22 0.32 10.80
C GLN A 313 -7.11 -0.16 9.84
N PRO A 314 -7.46 -0.93 8.77
CA PRO A 314 -6.47 -1.49 7.87
C PRO A 314 -5.53 -0.45 7.24
N TYR A 315 -6.01 0.78 7.00
CA TYR A 315 -5.24 1.81 6.31
C TYR A 315 -4.42 2.73 7.22
N MET A 316 -4.40 2.48 8.55
CA MET A 316 -3.59 3.27 9.48
C MET A 316 -2.14 3.37 8.99
N SER A 317 -1.53 4.55 9.16
CA SER A 317 -0.13 4.78 8.85
C SER A 317 0.70 4.95 10.10
N ILE A 318 2.00 4.68 9.93
CA ILE A 318 3.03 4.84 10.94
C ILE A 318 4.30 5.38 10.28
N VAL A 319 4.98 6.28 10.97
CA VAL A 319 6.24 6.89 10.51
C VAL A 319 7.17 7.07 11.71
N TYR A 320 8.44 6.72 11.54
CA TYR A 320 9.50 7.09 12.47
C TYR A 320 9.86 8.57 12.34
N GLY A 321 9.73 9.29 13.45
CA GLY A 321 10.18 10.65 13.61
C GLY A 321 11.57 10.77 14.25
N PRO A 322 12.07 12.01 14.41
CA PRO A 322 13.33 12.29 15.07
C PRO A 322 13.37 11.73 16.49
N GLU A 323 14.57 11.38 16.94
CA GLU A 323 14.84 10.84 18.28
C GLU A 323 14.08 9.53 18.57
N GLY A 324 13.66 8.84 17.49
CA GLY A 324 12.95 7.58 17.57
C GLY A 324 11.47 7.72 17.92
N ARG A 325 10.89 8.93 17.97
CA ARG A 325 9.44 9.10 18.13
C ARG A 325 8.69 8.33 17.05
N VAL A 326 7.53 7.79 17.38
CA VAL A 326 6.70 7.04 16.43
C VAL A 326 5.38 7.77 16.26
N LEU A 327 5.13 8.26 15.05
CA LEU A 327 3.89 8.94 14.70
C LEU A 327 2.96 7.95 14.01
N PHE A 328 1.68 7.97 14.34
CA PHE A 328 0.70 7.06 13.74
C PHE A 328 -0.71 7.65 13.73
N SER A 329 -1.50 7.29 12.73
CA SER A 329 -2.93 7.63 12.69
C SER A 329 -3.76 6.57 13.43
N SER A 330 -4.82 6.99 14.12
CA SER A 330 -5.78 6.12 14.80
C SER A 330 -7.09 6.87 15.03
N ALA A 331 -8.19 6.14 15.19
CA ALA A 331 -9.42 6.73 15.69
C ALA A 331 -9.39 6.94 17.21
N THR A 332 -10.20 7.88 17.70
CA THR A 332 -10.46 8.10 19.13
C THR A 332 -11.94 8.03 19.44
N VAL A 333 -12.25 7.50 20.63
CA VAL A 333 -13.60 7.47 21.18
C VAL A 333 -13.56 7.86 22.66
N THR A 334 -14.50 8.69 23.10
CA THR A 334 -14.65 9.06 24.51
C THR A 334 -15.78 8.24 25.12
N ILE A 335 -15.49 7.53 26.22
CA ILE A 335 -16.48 6.72 26.94
C ILE A 335 -16.35 6.92 28.48
N PRO A 336 -17.46 6.98 29.23
CA PRO A 336 -18.84 7.07 28.76
C PRO A 336 -19.13 8.45 28.12
N THR A 337 -20.09 8.51 27.21
CA THR A 337 -20.54 9.74 26.53
C THR A 337 -22.08 9.83 26.55
N SER A 338 -22.63 11.05 26.49
CA SER A 338 -24.08 11.27 26.34
C SER A 338 -24.57 10.96 24.94
N ASP A 339 -23.73 11.23 23.93
CA ASP A 339 -23.98 10.99 22.52
C ASP A 339 -22.81 10.20 21.93
N LEU A 340 -23.11 9.12 21.20
CA LEU A 340 -22.11 8.35 20.47
C LEU A 340 -21.75 9.10 19.20
N ASP A 341 -20.79 10.01 19.30
CA ASP A 341 -20.15 10.61 18.12
C ASP A 341 -19.40 9.52 17.33
N GLU A 342 -19.35 9.69 16.01
CA GLU A 342 -18.50 8.86 15.15
C GLU A 342 -17.04 8.96 15.62
N PRO A 343 -16.30 7.83 15.65
CA PRO A 343 -14.88 7.84 15.98
C PRO A 343 -14.14 8.81 15.06
N ARG A 344 -13.39 9.75 15.65
CA ARG A 344 -12.63 10.71 14.86
C ARG A 344 -11.20 10.21 14.68
N THR A 345 -10.77 10.14 13.43
CA THR A 345 -9.37 9.87 13.09
C THR A 345 -8.50 11.05 13.49
N SER A 346 -7.37 10.75 14.12
CA SER A 346 -6.38 11.73 14.54
C SER A 346 -4.96 11.19 14.34
N LEU A 347 -3.98 12.07 14.58
CA LEU A 347 -2.56 11.76 14.52
C LEU A 347 -1.97 11.75 15.92
N PHE A 348 -1.29 10.66 16.26
CA PHE A 348 -0.66 10.44 17.56
C PHE A 348 0.85 10.39 17.45
N CYS A 349 1.51 10.72 18.56
CA CYS A 349 2.94 10.54 18.74
C CYS A 349 3.18 9.70 20.00
N TYR A 350 3.92 8.60 19.85
CA TYR A 350 4.51 7.89 20.95
C TYR A 350 5.93 8.41 21.21
N ASP A 351 6.13 8.97 22.40
CA ASP A 351 7.43 9.36 22.90
C ASP A 351 8.11 8.16 23.57
N ARG A 352 9.25 7.72 23.02
CA ARG A 352 10.00 6.56 23.53
C ARG A 352 10.70 6.82 24.85
N LEU A 353 11.00 8.08 25.19
CA LEU A 353 11.68 8.45 26.42
C LEU A 353 10.71 8.41 27.61
N THR A 354 9.50 8.94 27.42
CA THR A 354 8.49 9.02 28.49
C THR A 354 7.51 7.86 28.47
N GLY A 355 7.37 7.17 27.33
CA GLY A 355 6.35 6.15 27.11
C GLY A 355 4.94 6.70 26.93
N THR A 356 4.78 8.01 26.67
CA THR A 356 3.48 8.65 26.54
C THR A 356 3.00 8.68 25.10
N VAL A 357 1.70 8.44 24.91
CA VAL A 357 0.99 8.69 23.66
C VAL A 357 0.27 10.03 23.75
N THR A 358 0.50 10.91 22.79
CA THR A 358 -0.16 12.23 22.71
C THR A 358 -0.82 12.42 21.36
N ASP A 359 -2.02 13.00 21.36
CA ASP A 359 -2.64 13.49 20.14
C ASP A 359 -1.91 14.78 19.71
N ILE A 360 -1.35 14.76 18.50
CA ILE A 360 -0.54 15.84 17.93
C ILE A 360 -1.22 16.52 16.73
N LEU A 361 -2.45 16.12 16.37
CA LEU A 361 -3.16 16.74 15.26
C LEU A 361 -3.53 18.20 15.62
N PRO A 362 -3.13 19.19 14.80
CA PRO A 362 -3.48 20.59 15.04
C PRO A 362 -4.99 20.79 15.13
N ALA A 363 -5.44 21.63 16.06
CA ALA A 363 -6.87 21.87 16.29
C ALA A 363 -7.61 22.36 15.03
N ALA A 364 -6.94 23.13 14.16
CA ALA A 364 -7.49 23.61 12.89
C ALA A 364 -7.81 22.48 11.88
N LEU A 365 -7.15 21.33 12.01
CA LEU A 365 -7.36 20.16 11.15
C LEU A 365 -8.37 19.17 11.72
N ARG A 366 -8.73 19.23 13.01
CA ARG A 366 -9.59 18.21 13.65
C ARG A 366 -10.98 18.03 13.03
N ASN A 367 -11.49 19.05 12.34
CA ASN A 367 -12.79 18.99 11.66
C ASN A 367 -12.65 18.86 10.13
N GLN A 368 -11.43 18.80 9.61
CA GLN A 368 -11.11 18.63 8.19
C GLN A 368 -10.34 17.33 7.93
N ALA A 369 -9.84 16.68 8.97
CA ALA A 369 -9.18 15.39 8.90
C ALA A 369 -10.25 14.34 8.61
N SER A 370 -10.24 13.84 7.38
CA SER A 370 -10.98 12.67 6.94
C SER A 370 -10.08 11.43 7.02
N GLU A 371 -10.52 10.31 6.44
CA GLU A 371 -9.70 9.10 6.30
C GLU A 371 -8.39 9.37 5.52
N SER A 372 -8.35 10.40 4.68
CA SER A 372 -7.14 10.85 3.97
C SER A 372 -5.95 11.14 4.90
N ILE A 373 -6.18 11.44 6.19
CA ILE A 373 -5.11 11.66 7.17
C ILE A 373 -4.24 10.41 7.37
N HIS A 374 -4.72 9.23 7.01
CA HIS A 374 -3.92 8.01 6.98
C HIS A 374 -2.75 8.11 6.00
N TYR A 375 -2.72 9.06 5.06
CA TYR A 375 -1.61 9.25 4.12
C TYR A 375 -0.64 10.38 4.51
N PHE A 376 -0.65 10.81 5.78
CA PHE A 376 0.25 11.86 6.24
C PHE A 376 1.74 11.54 5.98
N ARG A 377 2.53 12.59 5.73
CA ARG A 377 3.99 12.49 5.55
C ARG A 377 4.72 13.45 6.47
N LEU A 378 5.81 12.97 7.06
CA LEU A 378 6.71 13.79 7.85
C LEU A 378 7.84 14.33 6.96
N SER A 379 8.23 15.59 7.13
CA SER A 379 9.39 16.15 6.44
C SER A 379 10.67 15.38 6.81
N PRO A 380 11.69 15.34 5.94
CA PRO A 380 12.90 14.55 6.21
C PRO A 380 13.70 14.97 7.45
N ASP A 381 13.55 16.21 7.92
CA ASP A 381 14.11 16.71 9.18
C ASP A 381 13.19 16.47 10.40
N GLY A 382 11.98 15.98 10.15
CA GLY A 382 10.98 15.65 11.15
C GLY A 382 10.31 16.83 11.84
N ARG A 383 10.37 18.03 11.24
CA ARG A 383 9.80 19.26 11.82
C ARG A 383 8.40 19.58 11.32
N ARG A 384 8.03 19.09 10.14
CA ARG A 384 6.78 19.46 9.46
C ARG A 384 5.99 18.24 9.05
N LEU A 385 4.68 18.38 9.14
CA LEU A 385 3.69 17.41 8.72
C LEU A 385 3.05 17.91 7.43
N LEU A 386 2.94 17.02 6.47
CA LEU A 386 2.10 17.16 5.30
C LEU A 386 0.87 16.27 5.52
N ALA A 387 -0.30 16.88 5.58
CA ALA A 387 -1.56 16.22 5.90
C ALA A 387 -2.50 16.33 4.68
N PRO A 388 -2.73 15.23 3.95
CA PRO A 388 -3.76 15.18 2.92
C PRO A 388 -5.14 15.48 3.50
N LEU A 389 -5.99 16.10 2.69
CA LEU A 389 -7.38 16.45 2.97
C LEU A 389 -8.25 15.98 1.81
N GLU A 390 -9.56 16.13 1.94
CA GLU A 390 -10.54 15.84 0.88
C GLU A 390 -10.26 16.63 -0.41
N SER A 391 -10.75 16.09 -1.52
CA SER A 391 -10.68 16.69 -2.87
C SER A 391 -9.26 17.07 -3.32
N ASN A 392 -8.27 16.18 -3.14
CA ASN A 392 -6.85 16.39 -3.48
C ASN A 392 -6.19 17.60 -2.82
N ARG A 393 -6.79 18.16 -1.77
CA ARG A 393 -6.18 19.25 -1.02
C ARG A 393 -5.25 18.70 0.06
N PHE A 394 -4.48 19.60 0.66
CA PHE A 394 -3.58 19.24 1.76
C PHE A 394 -3.22 20.45 2.61
N ALA A 395 -2.70 20.15 3.80
CA ALA A 395 -2.19 21.13 4.74
C ALA A 395 -0.71 20.88 5.06
N ILE A 396 0.03 21.97 5.27
CA ILE A 396 1.41 21.95 5.78
C ILE A 396 1.39 22.49 7.20
N CYS A 397 1.87 21.70 8.15
CA CYS A 397 1.87 22.04 9.58
C CYS A 397 3.28 21.92 10.15
N GLU A 398 3.75 22.93 10.88
CA GLU A 398 4.96 22.78 11.69
C GLU A 398 4.61 22.13 13.03
N LEU A 399 5.31 21.05 13.39
CA LEU A 399 5.04 20.32 14.62
C LEU A 399 5.33 21.20 15.85
N GLY A 400 4.32 21.34 16.72
CA GLY A 400 4.36 22.24 17.88
C GLY A 400 3.92 23.67 17.59
N SER A 401 3.72 24.04 16.32
CA SER A 401 3.10 25.31 15.93
C SER A 401 1.58 25.24 15.93
N LYS A 402 0.94 26.40 16.08
CA LYS A 402 -0.52 26.55 15.88
C LYS A 402 -0.87 26.96 14.45
N GLN A 403 0.12 27.31 13.64
CA GLN A 403 -0.08 27.74 12.26
C GLN A 403 -0.19 26.53 11.34
N VAL A 404 -1.19 26.59 10.45
CA VAL A 404 -1.46 25.60 9.41
C VAL A 404 -1.56 26.36 8.11
N GLN A 405 -0.84 25.90 7.08
CA GLN A 405 -0.91 26.45 5.73
C GLN A 405 -1.76 25.54 4.85
N TYR A 406 -2.59 26.14 4.00
CA TYR A 406 -3.43 25.45 3.04
C TYR A 406 -3.07 25.98 1.64
N PRO A 407 -2.16 25.30 0.91
CA PRO A 407 -1.69 25.80 -0.37
C PRO A 407 -2.74 25.84 -1.48
N LEU A 408 -3.83 25.08 -1.35
CA LEU A 408 -4.96 25.07 -2.29
C LEU A 408 -6.24 25.53 -1.60
N SER A 409 -7.00 26.41 -2.26
CA SER A 409 -8.31 26.83 -1.76
C SER A 409 -9.34 25.69 -1.88
N VAL A 410 -10.52 25.85 -1.28
CA VAL A 410 -11.59 24.84 -1.38
C VAL A 410 -12.08 24.71 -2.82
N GLU A 411 -12.13 25.84 -3.55
CA GLU A 411 -12.56 25.93 -4.94
C GLU A 411 -11.59 25.29 -5.94
N GLU A 412 -10.35 25.05 -5.51
CA GLU A 412 -9.32 24.35 -6.27
C GLU A 412 -9.28 22.84 -5.99
N GLY A 413 -10.14 22.33 -5.12
CA GLY A 413 -10.27 20.89 -4.86
C GLY A 413 -10.84 20.14 -6.07
N PHE A 414 -10.37 18.90 -6.28
CA PHE A 414 -10.80 18.03 -7.37
C PHE A 414 -10.60 16.55 -7.02
N GLY A 415 -11.21 15.66 -7.80
CA GLY A 415 -11.24 14.22 -7.49
C GLY A 415 -12.40 13.86 -6.57
N ASP A 416 -12.57 12.57 -6.30
CA ASP A 416 -13.58 12.08 -5.36
C ASP A 416 -13.07 12.24 -3.91
N ASP A 417 -13.95 12.60 -2.97
CA ASP A 417 -13.57 13.27 -1.71
C ASP A 417 -12.79 12.42 -0.69
N ASP A 418 -12.70 11.10 -0.85
CA ASP A 418 -12.12 10.21 0.19
C ASP A 418 -10.64 9.88 -0.02
N ILE A 419 -10.17 9.74 -1.28
CA ILE A 419 -8.82 9.27 -1.60
C ILE A 419 -8.18 10.18 -2.64
N PRO A 420 -6.99 10.74 -2.36
CA PRO A 420 -6.33 11.61 -3.33
C PRO A 420 -5.91 10.86 -4.60
N ASP A 421 -6.18 11.42 -5.78
CA ASP A 421 -5.64 10.95 -7.07
C ASP A 421 -4.11 10.90 -7.04
N PHE A 422 -3.49 11.87 -6.34
CA PHE A 422 -2.04 12.00 -6.21
C PHE A 422 -1.67 12.54 -4.82
N LEU A 423 -0.83 11.80 -4.09
CA LEU A 423 -0.36 12.24 -2.77
C LEU A 423 0.67 13.36 -2.91
N PRO A 424 0.52 14.47 -2.18
CA PRO A 424 1.58 15.46 -2.10
C PRO A 424 2.78 14.87 -1.37
N SER A 425 3.98 15.28 -1.76
CA SER A 425 5.24 14.66 -1.32
C SER A 425 6.30 15.68 -0.99
N TRP A 426 7.14 15.39 0.00
CA TRP A 426 8.25 16.25 0.40
C TRP A 426 9.41 16.11 -0.60
N LYS A 427 9.87 17.24 -1.15
CA LYS A 427 11.08 17.32 -1.96
C LYS A 427 12.17 18.03 -1.14
N GLY A 428 12.91 17.26 -0.36
CA GLY A 428 13.79 17.82 0.68
C GLY A 428 13.00 18.35 1.88
N ASN A 429 13.57 19.30 2.62
CA ASN A 429 12.99 19.77 3.90
C ASN A 429 11.98 20.92 3.77
N ASP A 430 12.02 21.65 2.65
CA ASP A 430 11.37 22.95 2.53
C ASP A 430 10.51 23.11 1.27
N ARG A 431 10.39 22.04 0.46
CA ARG A 431 9.57 22.03 -0.75
C ARG A 431 8.61 20.86 -0.77
N VAL A 432 7.46 21.06 -1.38
CA VAL A 432 6.41 20.05 -1.56
C VAL A 432 6.07 19.96 -3.05
N THR A 433 5.94 18.74 -3.56
CA THR A 433 5.34 18.48 -4.87
C THR A 433 3.88 18.10 -4.71
N CYS A 434 3.00 18.70 -5.49
CA CYS A 434 1.57 18.39 -5.50
C CYS A 434 0.99 18.49 -6.91
N LEU A 435 -0.10 17.77 -7.14
CA LEU A 435 -0.92 17.88 -8.35
C LEU A 435 -1.93 19.01 -8.18
N VAL A 436 -2.09 19.85 -9.20
CA VAL A 436 -3.04 20.97 -9.18
C VAL A 436 -3.91 20.96 -10.44
N PRO A 437 -5.19 21.36 -10.35
CA PRO A 437 -6.10 21.34 -11.49
C PRO A 437 -5.75 22.43 -12.51
N GLU A 438 -6.31 22.33 -13.71
CA GLU A 438 -6.20 23.30 -14.81
C GLU A 438 -6.55 24.73 -14.38
N THR A 439 -7.47 24.85 -13.42
CA THR A 439 -8.02 26.10 -12.91
C THR A 439 -7.22 26.69 -11.74
N SER A 440 -6.14 26.01 -11.30
CA SER A 440 -5.39 26.44 -10.14
C SER A 440 -4.76 27.81 -10.33
N HIS A 441 -4.74 28.61 -9.26
CA HIS A 441 -4.10 29.92 -9.24
C HIS A 441 -2.60 29.85 -9.55
N PHE A 442 -1.97 28.68 -9.37
CA PHE A 442 -0.58 28.43 -9.74
C PHE A 442 -0.36 28.35 -11.26
N LEU A 443 -1.38 27.96 -12.03
CA LEU A 443 -1.29 27.77 -13.47
C LEU A 443 -1.98 28.88 -14.27
N THR A 444 -2.95 29.58 -13.66
CA THR A 444 -3.68 30.65 -14.34
C THR A 444 -2.78 31.85 -14.63
N GLY A 445 -2.61 32.18 -15.91
CA GLY A 445 -1.91 33.40 -16.34
C GLY A 445 -2.71 34.68 -16.06
N PRO A 446 -2.16 35.87 -16.41
CA PRO A 446 -2.80 37.16 -16.17
C PRO A 446 -4.20 37.31 -16.78
N ASP A 447 -4.48 36.55 -17.85
CA ASP A 447 -5.75 36.54 -18.57
C ASP A 447 -6.85 35.72 -17.86
N GLY A 448 -6.52 35.05 -16.74
CA GLY A 448 -7.46 34.24 -15.95
C GLY A 448 -7.98 32.99 -16.66
N LYS A 449 -7.35 32.57 -17.77
CA LYS A 449 -7.75 31.37 -18.51
C LYS A 449 -7.19 30.11 -17.83
N PRO A 450 -7.98 29.02 -17.76
CA PRO A 450 -7.49 27.72 -17.32
C PRO A 450 -6.31 27.25 -18.16
N HIS A 451 -5.42 26.50 -17.53
CA HIS A 451 -4.36 25.76 -18.19
C HIS A 451 -4.95 24.63 -19.04
N HIS A 452 -4.14 24.08 -19.95
CA HIS A 452 -4.61 23.05 -20.89
C HIS A 452 -4.77 21.66 -20.27
N ARG A 453 -4.11 21.42 -19.13
CA ARG A 453 -4.11 20.16 -18.36
C ARG A 453 -3.68 20.43 -16.91
N ARG A 454 -3.95 19.47 -16.02
CA ARG A 454 -3.37 19.40 -14.66
C ARG A 454 -1.84 19.39 -14.71
N GLU A 455 -1.19 19.89 -13.68
CA GLU A 455 0.28 19.86 -13.59
C GLU A 455 0.73 19.48 -12.18
N ILE A 456 1.91 18.87 -12.09
CA ILE A 456 2.65 18.73 -10.84
C ILE A 456 3.51 19.97 -10.66
N VAL A 457 3.30 20.66 -9.54
CA VAL A 457 4.04 21.87 -9.17
C VAL A 457 4.92 21.63 -7.95
N VAL A 458 5.95 22.45 -7.80
CA VAL A 458 6.77 22.52 -6.59
C VAL A 458 6.44 23.84 -5.88
N ILE A 459 6.06 23.75 -4.61
CA ILE A 459 5.79 24.90 -3.75
C ILE A 459 6.76 24.91 -2.56
N ASP A 460 6.98 26.08 -1.98
CA ASP A 460 7.62 26.21 -0.67
C ASP A 460 6.62 25.91 0.47
N THR A 461 7.11 25.89 1.71
CA THR A 461 6.25 25.65 2.88
C THR A 461 5.32 26.80 3.28
N ASN A 462 5.42 27.95 2.60
CA ASN A 462 4.47 29.04 2.74
C ASN A 462 3.37 28.97 1.66
N GLY A 463 3.38 27.94 0.82
CA GLY A 463 2.42 27.76 -0.28
C GLY A 463 2.76 28.59 -1.52
N GLN A 464 3.99 29.12 -1.65
CA GLN A 464 4.38 29.87 -2.84
C GLN A 464 4.92 28.94 -3.92
N LEU A 465 4.46 29.14 -5.16
CA LEU A 465 4.95 28.43 -6.33
C LEU A 465 6.44 28.74 -6.57
N LEU A 466 7.23 27.68 -6.69
CA LEU A 466 8.64 27.74 -7.08
C LEU A 466 8.82 27.41 -8.56
N GLU A 467 8.18 26.34 -9.02
CA GLU A 467 8.24 25.88 -10.41
C GLU A 467 7.08 24.94 -10.76
N VAL A 468 6.79 24.82 -12.06
CA VAL A 468 5.91 23.78 -12.61
C VAL A 468 6.81 22.63 -13.04
N LEU A 469 6.85 21.55 -12.25
CA LEU A 469 7.78 20.44 -12.43
C LEU A 469 7.51 19.67 -13.72
N SER A 470 6.24 19.46 -14.04
CA SER A 470 5.80 18.63 -15.17
C SER A 470 5.60 19.41 -16.46
N LYS A 471 6.05 20.67 -16.52
CA LYS A 471 5.81 21.58 -17.64
C LYS A 471 6.16 20.98 -19.01
N ASP A 472 7.27 20.26 -19.08
CA ASP A 472 7.80 19.68 -20.32
C ASP A 472 7.55 18.15 -20.40
N TRP A 473 6.71 17.60 -19.51
CA TRP A 473 6.39 16.17 -19.51
C TRP A 473 5.33 15.82 -20.56
N PRO A 474 5.37 14.60 -21.13
CA PRO A 474 4.30 14.12 -22.01
C PRO A 474 2.98 13.99 -21.24
N ASP A 475 1.85 14.16 -21.92
CA ASP A 475 0.51 14.07 -21.30
C ASP A 475 0.28 12.74 -20.57
N ALA A 476 0.81 11.64 -21.13
CA ALA A 476 0.69 10.30 -20.52
C ALA A 476 1.37 10.17 -19.14
N ALA A 477 2.36 11.03 -18.84
CA ALA A 477 3.04 11.05 -17.56
C ALA A 477 2.40 12.03 -16.56
N ILE A 478 1.25 12.61 -16.89
CA ILE A 478 0.48 13.46 -15.98
C ILE A 478 -0.61 12.61 -15.30
N PRO A 479 -0.64 12.59 -13.96
CA PRO A 479 -1.70 11.91 -13.21
C PRO A 479 -3.12 12.24 -13.69
N GLY A 480 -3.95 11.21 -13.87
CA GLY A 480 -5.35 11.35 -14.30
C GLY A 480 -5.61 11.74 -15.77
N ALA A 481 -4.58 11.86 -16.62
CA ALA A 481 -4.76 12.20 -18.05
C ALA A 481 -5.46 11.10 -18.88
N SER A 482 -5.50 9.86 -18.39
CA SER A 482 -6.06 8.68 -19.06
C SER A 482 -7.56 8.43 -18.78
N GLN A 483 -8.21 9.21 -17.91
CA GLN A 483 -9.61 8.96 -17.54
C GLN A 483 -10.66 9.49 -18.54
N THR A 484 -10.27 10.11 -19.67
CA THR A 484 -11.19 10.62 -20.69
C THR A 484 -11.58 9.63 -21.79
N THR A 485 -11.07 8.40 -21.77
CA THR A 485 -11.54 7.33 -22.67
C THR A 485 -12.04 6.14 -21.86
N ASP A 486 -13.36 5.91 -21.99
CA ASP A 486 -14.07 4.67 -21.67
C ASP A 486 -14.87 4.54 -20.35
N ARG A 487 -15.50 5.62 -19.87
CA ARG A 487 -16.68 5.52 -18.96
C ARG A 487 -18.02 5.28 -19.70
N SER A 488 -18.00 4.89 -20.98
CA SER A 488 -19.23 4.73 -21.79
C SER A 488 -19.36 3.40 -22.52
N ARG A 489 -18.65 2.35 -22.08
CA ARG A 489 -18.96 0.96 -22.42
C ARG A 489 -18.57 0.04 -21.27
N LEU A 490 -19.53 -0.23 -20.39
CA LEU A 490 -19.87 -1.55 -19.83
C LEU A 490 -21.18 -1.39 -19.04
#